data_AF-A0A3A0BEP5-F1
#
_entry.id   AF-A0A3A0BEP5-F1
#
_cell.length_a   1.000
_cell.length_b   1.000
_cell.length_c   1.000
_cell.angle_alpha   90.00
_cell.angle_beta   90.00
_cell.angle_gamma   90.00
#
_symmetry.space_group_name_H-M   'P 1'
#
loop_
_entity.id
_entity.type
_entity.pdbx_description
1 polymer ?
#
loop_
_entity_poly.entity_id
_entity_poly.type
_entity_poly.pdbx_seq_one_letter_code
_entity_poly.pdbx_strand_id
1 'polypeptide(L)'
;MNERPHGLRQLAPLYLACYLFWIVSGALTVLTMLQMRNALLSLLPVIGPWTMIGVDKFSFVLMGLAALVWVLFVEHYLRTGVERGTLWRRALVVGGVHAAALGFVYALQLLFFALW
;
A
#
# COMPACT_ATOMS: atom_id res chain seq x y z
N MET A 1 -27.50 21.51 1.75
CA MET A 1 -27.35 20.20 2.41
C MET A 1 -28.37 19.27 1.76
N ASN A 2 -27.94 18.42 0.83
CA ASN A 2 -28.84 17.62 -0.01
C ASN A 2 -28.93 16.21 0.58
N GLU A 3 -29.91 15.98 1.46
CA GLU A 3 -30.19 14.65 2.01
C GLU A 3 -30.89 13.82 0.94
N ARG A 4 -30.11 13.18 0.07
CA ARG A 4 -30.66 12.17 -0.85
C ARG A 4 -30.91 10.90 -0.03
N PRO A 5 -32.16 10.40 0.06
CA PRO A 5 -32.42 9.09 0.65
C PRO A 5 -31.86 8.04 -0.31
N HIS A 6 -30.59 7.69 -0.13
CA HIS A 6 -29.97 6.59 -0.86
C HIS A 6 -30.61 5.30 -0.36
N GLY A 7 -31.64 4.82 -1.07
CA GLY A 7 -32.22 3.51 -0.79
C GLY A 7 -31.12 2.44 -0.79
N LEU A 8 -31.27 1.40 0.04
CA LEU A 8 -30.28 0.32 0.25
C LEU A 8 -29.62 -0.22 -1.04
N ARG A 9 -30.37 -0.22 -2.16
CA ARG A 9 -29.91 -0.60 -3.50
C ARG A 9 -28.80 0.29 -4.08
N GLN A 10 -28.73 1.56 -3.70
CA GLN A 10 -27.70 2.50 -4.16
C GLN A 10 -26.43 2.44 -3.30
N LEU A 11 -26.53 2.03 -2.03
CA LEU A 11 -25.38 1.88 -1.14
C LEU A 11 -24.60 0.59 -1.43
N ALA A 12 -25.29 -0.49 -1.82
CA ALA A 12 -24.68 -1.77 -2.17
C ALA A 12 -23.52 -1.67 -3.20
N PRO A 13 -23.67 -1.01 -4.37
CA PRO A 13 -22.57 -0.88 -5.33
C PRO A 13 -21.40 -0.04 -4.81
N LEU A 14 -21.65 0.96 -3.95
CA LEU A 14 -20.60 1.76 -3.31
C LEU A 14 -19.76 0.93 -2.33
N TYR A 15 -20.41 0.07 -1.55
CA TYR A 15 -19.70 -0.88 -0.68
C TYR A 15 -18.91 -1.90 -1.48
N LEU A 16 -19.47 -2.43 -2.58
CA LEU A 16 -18.74 -3.33 -3.47
C LEU A 16 -17.48 -2.66 -4.05
N ALA A 17 -17.62 -1.42 -4.54
CA ALA A 17 -16.47 -0.64 -5.02
C ALA A 17 -15.43 -0.40 -3.91
N CYS A 18 -15.87 -0.09 -2.69
CA CYS A 18 -14.99 0.07 -1.52
C CYS A 18 -14.15 -1.19 -1.26
N TYR A 19 -14.77 -2.37 -1.24
CA TYR A 19 -14.06 -3.63 -1.03
C TYR A 19 -13.14 -3.99 -2.20
N LEU A 20 -13.52 -3.70 -3.44
CA LEU A 20 -12.64 -3.86 -4.60
C LEU A 20 -11.41 -2.97 -4.48
N PHE A 21 -11.57 -1.69 -4.12
CA PHE A 21 -10.44 -0.79 -3.88
C PHE A 21 -9.56 -1.26 -2.73
N TRP A 22 -10.16 -1.79 -1.66
CA TRP A 22 -9.41 -2.35 -0.54
C TRP A 22 -8.57 -3.58 -0.95
N ILE A 23 -9.14 -4.52 -1.69
CA ILE A 23 -8.42 -5.70 -2.20
C ILE A 23 -7.27 -5.28 -3.11
N VAL A 24 -7.52 -4.37 -4.05
CA VAL A 24 -6.48 -3.84 -4.96
C VAL A 24 -5.39 -3.13 -4.16
N SER A 25 -5.75 -2.34 -3.16
CA SER A 25 -4.80 -1.69 -2.26
C SER A 25 -3.95 -2.71 -1.50
N GLY A 26 -4.54 -3.78 -0.98
CA GLY A 26 -3.80 -4.86 -0.33
C GLY A 26 -2.81 -5.56 -1.26
N ALA A 27 -3.23 -5.87 -2.49
CA ALA A 27 -2.35 -6.43 -3.50
C ALA A 27 -1.18 -5.49 -3.84
N LEU A 28 -1.44 -4.19 -4.01
CA LEU A 28 -0.41 -3.17 -4.24
C LEU A 28 0.55 -3.04 -3.05
N THR A 29 0.06 -3.14 -1.81
CA THR A 29 0.93 -3.13 -0.61
C THR A 29 1.90 -4.31 -0.64
N VAL A 30 1.40 -5.52 -0.93
CA VAL A 30 2.25 -6.71 -1.02
C VAL A 30 3.27 -6.59 -2.15
N LEU A 31 2.85 -6.13 -3.33
CA LEU A 31 3.77 -5.91 -4.46
C LEU A 31 4.87 -4.89 -4.11
N THR A 32 4.49 -3.77 -3.49
CA THR A 32 5.45 -2.74 -3.02
C THR A 32 6.42 -3.32 -1.99
N MET A 33 5.93 -4.17 -1.09
CA MET A 33 6.74 -4.85 -0.09
C MET A 33 7.81 -5.75 -0.72
N LEU A 34 7.43 -6.55 -1.72
CA LEU A 34 8.35 -7.42 -2.44
C LEU A 34 9.40 -6.63 -3.20
N GLN A 35 9.01 -5.53 -3.85
CA GLN A 35 9.95 -4.67 -4.59
C GLN A 35 10.93 -3.96 -3.65
N MET A 36 10.44 -3.44 -2.53
CA MET A 36 11.30 -2.79 -1.53
C MET A 36 12.29 -3.78 -0.90
N ARG A 37 11.89 -5.03 -0.66
CA ARG A 37 12.81 -6.09 -0.23
C ARG A 37 13.93 -6.31 -1.24
N ASN A 38 13.60 -6.42 -2.53
CA ASN A 38 14.62 -6.60 -3.57
C ASN A 38 15.59 -5.42 -3.62
N ALA A 39 15.06 -4.19 -3.50
CA ALA A 39 15.85 -2.96 -3.44
C ALA A 39 16.79 -2.92 -2.22
N LEU A 40 16.31 -3.33 -1.04
CA LEU A 40 17.12 -3.42 0.17
C LEU A 40 18.25 -4.45 0.02
N LEU A 41 17.96 -5.63 -0.52
CA LEU A 41 18.97 -6.67 -0.75
C LEU A 41 20.04 -6.23 -1.74
N SER A 42 19.70 -5.45 -2.77
CA SER A 42 20.69 -4.88 -3.69
C SER A 42 21.61 -3.82 -3.05
N LEU A 43 21.17 -3.14 -1.99
CA LEU A 43 21.97 -2.14 -1.26
C LEU A 43 22.92 -2.76 -0.22
N LEU A 44 22.79 -4.05 0.07
CA LEU A 44 23.52 -4.73 1.14
C LEU A 44 24.84 -5.44 0.78
N PRO A 45 25.47 -5.35 -0.43
CA PRO A 45 26.68 -6.13 -0.71
C PRO A 45 27.90 -5.74 0.12
N VAL A 46 27.82 -4.68 0.92
CA VAL A 46 28.88 -4.21 1.83
C VAL A 46 28.86 -4.93 3.18
N ILE A 47 27.78 -5.64 3.53
CA ILE A 47 27.62 -6.27 4.85
C ILE A 47 27.75 -7.79 4.73
N GLY A 48 28.54 -8.39 5.62
CA GLY A 48 28.87 -9.82 5.56
C GLY A 48 27.63 -10.75 5.51
N PRO A 49 27.79 -11.98 5.01
CA PRO A 49 26.67 -12.88 4.67
C PRO A 49 25.76 -13.20 5.86
N TRP A 50 26.31 -13.30 7.07
CA TRP A 50 25.54 -13.56 8.29
C TRP A 50 24.60 -12.40 8.65
N THR A 51 25.05 -11.16 8.47
CA THR A 51 24.24 -9.95 8.73
C THR A 51 23.14 -9.81 7.69
N MET A 52 23.43 -10.14 6.43
CA MET A 52 22.46 -10.08 5.34
C MET A 52 21.25 -11.01 5.59
N ILE A 53 21.49 -12.23 6.06
CA ILE A 53 20.42 -13.20 6.40
C ILE A 53 19.56 -12.67 7.55
N GLY A 54 20.19 -12.09 8.59
CA GLY A 54 19.47 -11.50 9.71
C GLY A 54 18.57 -10.34 9.27
N VAL A 55 19.13 -9.39 8.52
CA VAL A 55 18.39 -8.22 8.01
C VAL A 55 17.22 -8.66 7.14
N ASP A 56 17.42 -9.59 6.20
CA ASP A 56 16.33 -10.06 5.31
C ASP A 56 15.12 -10.61 6.09
N LYS A 57 15.37 -11.48 7.09
CA LYS A 57 14.30 -12.10 7.87
C LYS A 57 13.58 -11.10 8.76
N PHE A 58 14.32 -10.23 9.45
CA PHE A 58 13.71 -9.22 10.33
C PHE A 58 12.97 -8.15 9.55
N SER A 59 13.55 -7.65 8.45
CA SER A 59 12.90 -6.66 7.58
C SER A 59 11.59 -7.20 6.99
N PHE A 60 11.55 -8.46 6.56
CA PHE A 60 10.32 -9.06 6.05
C PHE A 60 9.18 -9.08 7.09
N VAL A 61 9.49 -9.42 8.34
CA VAL A 61 8.51 -9.43 9.43
C VAL A 61 8.01 -8.01 9.73
N LEU A 62 8.92 -7.05 9.86
CA LEU A 62 8.56 -5.65 10.14
C LEU A 62 7.74 -5.04 9.02
N MET A 63 8.12 -5.29 7.77
CA MET A 63 7.37 -4.84 6.61
C MET A 63 6.00 -5.51 6.50
N GLY A 64 5.91 -6.81 6.81
CA GLY A 64 4.63 -7.52 6.86
C GLY A 64 3.68 -6.95 7.92
N LEU A 65 4.21 -6.61 9.10
CA LEU A 65 3.43 -5.96 10.16
C LEU A 65 2.96 -4.56 9.73
N ALA A 66 3.86 -3.76 9.15
CA ALA A 66 3.51 -2.44 8.62
C ALA A 66 2.46 -2.53 7.51
N ALA A 67 2.59 -3.51 6.61
CA ALA A 67 1.62 -3.80 5.55
C ALA A 67 0.25 -4.18 6.12
N LEU A 68 0.21 -5.01 7.16
CA LEU A 68 -1.04 -5.39 7.83
C LEU A 68 -1.74 -4.18 8.44
N VAL A 69 -1.01 -3.36 9.20
CA VAL A 69 -1.54 -2.12 9.79
C VAL A 69 -2.07 -1.20 8.69
N TRP A 70 -1.33 -1.05 7.59
CA TRP A 70 -1.75 -0.24 6.46
C TRP A 70 -3.05 -0.75 5.81
N VAL A 71 -3.17 -2.05 5.58
CA VAL A 71 -4.37 -2.65 4.97
C VAL A 71 -5.61 -2.44 5.85
N LEU A 72 -5.48 -2.62 7.17
CA LEU A 72 -6.56 -2.36 8.13
C LEU A 72 -6.94 -0.87 8.18
N PHE A 73 -5.93 0.01 8.17
CA PHE A 73 -6.15 1.45 8.12
C PHE A 73 -6.89 1.87 6.84
N VAL A 74 -6.48 1.37 5.68
CA VAL A 74 -7.12 1.66 4.39
C VAL A 74 -8.56 1.16 4.36
N GLU A 75 -8.84 -0.03 4.91
CA GLU A 75 -10.21 -0.53 5.01
C GLU A 75 -11.11 0.46 5.76
N HIS A 76 -10.67 0.85 6.97
CA HIS A 76 -11.40 1.79 7.81
C HIS A 76 -11.55 3.16 7.13
N TYR A 77 -10.48 3.64 6.49
CA TYR A 77 -10.47 4.92 5.78
C TYR A 77 -11.40 4.94 4.56
N LEU A 78 -11.48 3.85 3.79
CA LEU A 78 -12.39 3.75 2.65
C LEU A 78 -13.84 3.60 3.11
N ARG A 79 -14.09 2.76 4.13
CA ARG A 79 -15.45 2.54 4.69
C ARG A 79 -16.08 3.83 5.22
N THR A 80 -15.33 4.60 6.01
CA THR A 80 -15.77 5.92 6.48
C THR A 80 -15.92 6.94 5.33
N GLY A 81 -15.32 6.67 4.16
CA GLY A 81 -15.51 7.43 2.93
C GLY A 81 -16.85 7.15 2.24
N VAL A 82 -17.34 5.91 2.31
CA VAL A 82 -18.66 5.52 1.79
C VAL A 82 -19.76 6.24 2.55
N GLU A 83 -19.71 6.23 3.88
CA GLU A 83 -20.70 6.88 4.76
C GLU A 83 -20.79 8.39 4.53
N ARG A 84 -19.66 9.02 4.16
CA ARG A 84 -19.58 10.47 3.91
C ARG A 84 -19.72 10.85 2.42
N GLY A 85 -19.96 9.90 1.52
CA GLY A 85 -20.04 10.15 0.08
C GLY A 85 -18.73 10.64 -0.57
N THR A 86 -17.57 10.42 0.07
CA THR A 86 -16.25 10.89 -0.38
C THR A 86 -15.33 9.76 -0.85
N LEU A 87 -15.89 8.57 -1.15
CA LEU A 87 -15.13 7.37 -1.52
C LEU A 87 -14.09 7.63 -2.62
N TRP A 88 -14.48 8.26 -3.73
CA TRP A 88 -13.58 8.49 -4.87
C TRP A 88 -12.37 9.35 -4.53
N ARG A 89 -12.57 10.42 -3.74
CA ARG A 89 -11.47 11.28 -3.30
C ARG A 89 -10.51 10.50 -2.40
N ARG A 90 -11.04 9.66 -1.51
CA ARG A 90 -10.22 8.83 -0.62
C ARG A 90 -9.48 7.72 -1.37
N ALA A 91 -10.13 7.09 -2.34
CA ALA A 91 -9.51 6.11 -3.21
C ALA A 91 -8.34 6.73 -4.01
N LEU A 92 -8.50 7.96 -4.51
CA LEU A 92 -7.40 8.69 -5.17
C LEU A 92 -6.25 9.01 -4.22
N VAL A 93 -6.52 9.39 -2.98
CA VAL A 93 -5.47 9.61 -1.98
C VAL A 93 -4.71 8.32 -1.70
N VAL A 94 -5.42 7.21 -1.46
CA VAL A 94 -4.80 5.89 -1.23
C VAL A 94 -3.98 5.46 -2.45
N GLY A 95 -4.52 5.63 -3.66
CA GLY A 95 -3.80 5.36 -4.90
C GLY A 95 -2.56 6.24 -5.07
N GLY A 96 -2.64 7.52 -4.70
CA GLY A 96 -1.51 8.43 -4.68
C GLY A 96 -0.41 8.01 -3.71
N VAL A 97 -0.77 7.51 -2.52
CA VAL A 97 0.19 6.97 -1.57
C VAL A 97 0.89 5.72 -2.13
N HIS A 98 0.16 4.81 -2.76
CA HIS A 98 0.75 3.64 -3.42
C HIS A 98 1.68 4.04 -4.57
N ALA A 99 1.26 5.00 -5.41
CA ALA A 99 2.08 5.51 -6.49
C ALA A 99 3.37 6.18 -5.97
N ALA A 100 3.27 6.95 -4.88
CA ALA A 100 4.42 7.56 -4.23
C ALA A 100 5.37 6.51 -3.62
N ALA A 101 4.82 5.48 -2.96
CA ALA A 101 5.61 4.41 -2.38
C ALA A 101 6.34 3.59 -3.47
N LEU A 102 5.65 3.20 -4.54
CA LEU A 102 6.27 2.54 -5.69
C LEU A 102 7.31 3.44 -6.36
N GLY A 103 6.97 4.71 -6.59
CA GLY A 103 7.89 5.69 -7.18
C GLY A 103 9.17 5.86 -6.35
N PHE A 104 9.06 5.86 -5.02
CA PHE A 104 10.20 5.89 -4.11
C PHE A 104 11.08 4.63 -4.25
N VAL A 105 10.47 3.44 -4.30
CA VAL A 105 11.21 2.18 -4.49
C VAL A 105 11.95 2.17 -5.83
N TYR A 106 11.29 2.59 -6.92
CA TYR A 106 11.92 2.69 -8.23
C TYR A 106 13.01 3.75 -8.29
N ALA A 107 12.82 4.91 -7.64
CA ALA A 107 13.85 5.94 -7.55
C ALA A 107 15.11 5.42 -6.83
N LEU A 108 14.93 4.65 -5.75
CA LEU A 108 16.04 4.00 -5.04
C LEU A 108 16.76 2.97 -5.92
N GLN A 109 16.02 2.14 -6.66
CA GLN A 109 16.60 1.20 -7.62
C GLN A 109 17.36 1.91 -8.74
N LEU A 110 16.82 3.02 -9.26
CA LEU A 110 17.44 3.82 -10.31
C LEU A 110 18.75 4.47 -9.83
N LEU A 111 18.76 5.04 -8.61
CA LEU A 111 19.96 5.59 -8.01
C LEU A 111 21.06 4.53 -7.88
N PHE A 112 20.70 3.31 -7.45
CA PHE A 112 21.65 2.22 -7.37
C PHE A 112 22.21 1.84 -8.76
N PHE A 113 21.35 1.71 -9.76
CA PHE A 113 21.78 1.41 -11.14
C PHE A 113 22.67 2.52 -11.74
N ALA A 114 22.45 3.79 -11.37
CA ALA A 114 23.23 4.92 -11.88
C ALA A 114 24.59 5.09 -11.18
N LEU A 115 24.78 4.51 -9.98
CA LEU A 115 26.01 4.63 -9.18
C LEU A 115 27.03 3.52 -9.43
N TRP A 116 26.70 2.52 -10.26
CA TRP A 116 27.55 1.37 -10.58
C TRP A 116 27.79 1.30 -12.10
#